data_AF-A0A1J3CG50-F1
#
_entry.id   AF-A0A1J3CG50-F1
#
_cell.length_a   1.000
_cell.length_b   1.000
_cell.length_c   1.000
_cell.angle_alpha   90.00
_cell.angle_beta   90.00
_cell.angle_gamma   90.00
#
_symmetry.space_group_name_H-M   'P 1'
#
loop_
_entity.id
_entity.type
_entity.pdbx_description
1 polymer ?
#
loop_
_entity_poly.entity_id
_entity_poly.type
_entity_poly.pdbx_seq_one_letter_code
_entity_poly.pdbx_strand_id
1 'polypeptide(L)'
;ENFEVGIWSSRLKKNLDPLCEFVFKDSKDKLVFCWDRTMCTETSQFCIGSRDKKIVFKDLNRLWKEKAGYSKKNTVLVDDSPYKALLNPPHTAIYPE
;
A
#
# COMPACT_ATOMS: atom_id res chain seq x y z
N GLU A 1 -14.53 -14.01 6.66
CA GLU A 1 -14.13 -12.64 7.06
C GLU A 1 -12.94 -12.75 8.01
N ASN A 2 -11.73 -12.94 7.48
CA ASN A 2 -10.56 -13.28 8.31
C ASN A 2 -9.51 -12.15 8.38
N PHE A 3 -9.66 -11.12 7.54
CA PHE A 3 -8.74 -10.00 7.43
C PHE A 3 -9.51 -8.69 7.31
N GLU A 4 -9.03 -7.68 8.01
CA GLU A 4 -9.35 -6.29 7.70
C GLU A 4 -8.56 -5.87 6.46
N VAL A 5 -9.22 -5.13 5.56
CA VAL A 5 -8.63 -4.80 4.25
C VAL A 5 -8.39 -3.29 4.16
N GLY A 6 -7.17 -2.92 3.75
CA GLY A 6 -6.82 -1.55 3.44
C GLY A 6 -6.19 -1.43 2.06
N ILE A 7 -6.41 -0.31 1.39
CA ILE A 7 -5.83 -0.03 0.08
C ILE A 7 -4.62 0.86 0.25
N TRP A 8 -3.49 0.44 -0.32
CA TRP A 8 -2.28 1.23 -0.37
C TRP A 8 -1.84 1.36 -1.82
N SER A 9 -1.87 2.57 -2.36
CA SER A 9 -1.55 2.83 -3.76
C SER A 9 -0.30 3.69 -3.89
N SER A 10 0.55 3.40 -4.87
CA SER A 10 1.64 4.30 -5.27
C SER A 10 1.16 5.44 -6.18
N ARG A 11 -0.15 5.56 -6.42
CA ARG A 11 -0.76 6.61 -7.24
C ARG A 11 -1.08 7.84 -6.40
N LEU A 12 -1.19 8.99 -7.06
CA LEU A 12 -1.68 10.22 -6.42
C LEU A 12 -3.15 10.07 -6.04
N LYS A 13 -3.57 10.76 -4.98
CA LYS A 13 -4.94 10.77 -4.45
C LYS A 13 -6.00 10.95 -5.54
N LYS A 14 -5.82 11.95 -6.41
CA LYS A 14 -6.73 12.27 -7.53
C LYS A 14 -6.97 11.09 -8.50
N ASN A 15 -6.03 10.15 -8.57
CA ASN A 15 -6.15 8.95 -9.41
C ASN A 15 -6.64 7.73 -8.62
N LEU A 16 -6.47 7.74 -7.30
CA LEU A 16 -6.88 6.66 -6.41
C LEU A 16 -8.36 6.76 -6.04
N ASP A 17 -8.82 7.95 -5.65
CA ASP A 17 -10.17 8.14 -5.11
C ASP A 17 -11.26 7.68 -6.09
N PRO A 18 -11.24 8.02 -7.39
CA PRO A 18 -12.23 7.51 -8.35
C PRO A 18 -12.17 6.01 -8.55
N LEU A 19 -10.96 5.43 -8.53
CA LEU A 19 -10.77 3.98 -8.69
C LEU A 19 -11.35 3.22 -7.49
N CYS A 20 -11.07 3.70 -6.27
CA CYS A 20 -11.61 3.09 -5.07
C CYS A 20 -13.13 3.21 -5.00
N GLU A 21 -13.70 4.34 -5.42
CA GLU A 21 -15.15 4.51 -5.53
C GLU A 21 -15.75 3.48 -6.49
N PHE A 22 -15.14 3.33 -7.67
CA PHE A 22 -15.62 2.41 -8.70
C PHE A 22 -15.50 0.92 -8.30
N VAL A 23 -14.37 0.53 -7.68
CA VAL A 23 -14.08 -0.86 -7.34
C VAL A 23 -14.85 -1.31 -6.10
N PHE A 24 -14.82 -0.51 -5.03
CA PHE A 24 -15.38 -0.93 -3.74
C PHE A 24 -16.84 -0.53 -3.58
N LYS A 25 -17.33 0.51 -4.27
CA LYS A 25 -18.72 0.99 -4.23
C LYS A 25 -19.27 0.98 -2.79
N ASP A 26 -20.34 0.22 -2.56
CA ASP A 26 -21.06 0.09 -1.28
C ASP A 26 -20.25 -0.58 -0.16
N SER A 27 -19.06 -1.11 -0.45
CA SER A 27 -18.16 -1.73 0.53
C SER A 27 -16.94 -0.87 0.90
N LYS A 28 -16.84 0.34 0.34
CA LYS A 28 -15.70 1.25 0.56
C LYS A 28 -15.55 1.64 2.03
N ASP A 29 -16.65 1.76 2.75
CA ASP A 29 -16.73 2.03 4.18
C ASP A 29 -16.14 0.89 5.04
N LYS A 30 -16.06 -0.33 4.50
CA LYS A 30 -15.42 -1.49 5.17
C LYS A 30 -13.90 -1.47 5.09
N LEU A 31 -13.30 -0.57 4.29
CA LEU A 31 -11.85 -0.44 4.21
C LEU A 31 -11.30 0.27 5.45
N VAL A 32 -10.33 -0.35 6.13
CA VAL A 32 -9.70 0.26 7.31
C VAL A 32 -8.84 1.48 6.96
N PHE A 33 -8.38 1.57 5.72
CA PHE A 33 -7.76 2.77 5.16
C PHE A 33 -7.77 2.74 3.63
N CYS A 34 -7.66 3.93 3.03
CA CYS A 34 -7.36 4.12 1.62
C CYS A 34 -6.21 5.13 1.51
N TRP A 35 -5.00 4.62 1.30
CA TRP A 35 -3.75 5.36 1.30
C TRP A 35 -3.20 5.53 -0.11
N ASP A 36 -2.84 6.76 -0.44
CA ASP A 36 -2.20 7.12 -1.69
C ASP A 36 -0.66 7.21 -1.55
N ARG A 37 0.00 7.71 -2.59
CA ARG A 37 1.46 7.85 -2.66
C ARG A 37 2.06 8.63 -1.49
N THR A 38 1.34 9.57 -0.89
CA THR A 38 1.82 10.37 0.26
C THR A 38 2.12 9.50 1.49
N MET A 39 1.52 8.31 1.55
CA MET A 39 1.75 7.34 2.62
C MET A 39 2.88 6.37 2.31
N CYS A 40 3.45 6.40 1.11
CA CYS A 40 4.63 5.60 0.78
C CYS A 40 5.92 6.27 1.27
N THR A 41 6.97 5.47 1.47
CA THR A 41 8.34 5.96 1.64
C THR A 41 8.92 6.27 0.26
N GLU A 42 9.02 7.54 -0.08
CA GLU A 42 9.52 8.00 -1.36
C GLU A 42 11.05 8.17 -1.36
N THR A 43 11.68 7.78 -2.46
CA THR A 43 13.12 7.97 -2.68
C THR A 43 13.40 9.16 -3.59
N SER A 44 14.67 9.56 -3.71
CA SER A 44 15.10 10.56 -4.70
C SER A 44 15.29 9.98 -6.10
N GLN A 45 15.27 8.65 -6.25
CA GLN A 45 15.47 7.96 -7.52
C GLN A 45 14.16 7.77 -8.29
N PHE A 46 14.28 7.69 -9.62
CA PHE A 46 13.18 7.44 -10.53
C PHE A 46 13.14 5.99 -11.01
N CYS A 47 11.95 5.49 -11.30
CA CYS A 47 11.76 4.19 -11.93
C CYS A 47 12.41 4.18 -13.31
N ILE A 48 13.03 3.05 -13.66
CA ILE A 48 13.56 2.83 -15.01
C ILE A 48 12.41 2.99 -16.02
N GLY A 49 12.65 3.77 -17.08
CA GLY A 49 11.66 4.03 -18.13
C GLY A 49 10.64 5.13 -17.81
N SER A 50 10.67 5.76 -16.62
CA SER A 50 9.73 6.83 -16.27
C SER A 50 10.37 7.90 -15.40
N ARG A 51 10.76 9.03 -16.00
CA ARG A 51 11.38 10.17 -15.30
C ARG A 51 10.46 10.91 -14.33
N ASP A 52 9.15 10.70 -14.41
CA ASP A 52 8.18 11.36 -13.51
C ASP A 52 7.71 10.46 -12.35
N LYS A 53 8.14 9.19 -12.35
CA LYS A 53 7.72 8.20 -11.35
C LYS A 53 8.89 7.89 -10.44
N LYS A 54 8.84 8.40 -9.21
CA LYS A 54 9.85 8.05 -8.21
C LYS A 54 9.66 6.62 -7.72
N ILE A 55 10.76 5.99 -7.31
CA ILE A 55 10.73 4.72 -6.60
C ILE A 55 10.15 4.99 -5.21
N VAL A 56 9.17 4.18 -4.84
CA VAL A 56 8.49 4.26 -3.54
C VAL A 56 8.41 2.87 -2.91
N PHE A 57 8.46 2.84 -1.57
CA PHE A 57 8.28 1.65 -0.76
C PHE A 57 7.01 1.77 0.08
N LYS A 58 6.41 0.62 0.42
CA LYS A 58 5.25 0.51 1.31
C LYS A 58 5.72 -0.11 2.63
N ASP A 59 6.22 0.74 3.51
CA ASP A 59 6.77 0.34 4.80
C ASP A 59 5.65 0.10 5.82
N LEU A 60 5.37 -1.17 6.13
CA LEU A 60 4.34 -1.59 7.09
C LEU A 60 4.55 -1.01 8.49
N ASN A 61 5.76 -0.56 8.86
CA ASN A 61 5.95 0.15 10.12
C ASN A 61 5.11 1.43 10.21
N ARG A 62 4.79 2.07 9.08
CA ARG A 62 3.87 3.22 9.07
C ARG A 62 2.46 2.79 9.51
N LEU A 63 1.95 1.68 8.99
CA LEU A 63 0.66 1.12 9.41
C LEU A 63 0.65 0.80 10.90
N TRP A 64 1.69 0.13 11.40
CA TRP A 64 1.75 -0.28 12.81
C TRP A 64 1.87 0.90 13.78
N LYS A 65 2.37 2.06 13.33
CA LYS A 65 2.41 3.29 14.11
C LYS A 65 1.09 4.06 14.05
N GLU A 66 0.45 4.12 12.89
CA GLU A 66 -0.78 4.89 12.69
C GLU A 66 -2.04 4.17 13.16
N LYS A 67 -2.02 2.84 13.22
CA LYS A 67 -3.17 2.03 13.60
C LYS A 67 -2.78 0.96 14.61
N ALA A 68 -3.35 1.08 15.80
CA ALA A 68 -3.20 0.11 16.86
C ALA A 68 -3.77 -1.26 16.44
N GLY A 69 -3.22 -2.34 16.98
CA GLY A 69 -3.67 -3.70 16.71
C GLY A 69 -2.97 -4.40 15.53
N TYR A 70 -2.27 -3.66 14.65
CA TYR A 70 -1.48 -4.24 13.57
C TYR A 70 -0.01 -4.40 13.93
N SER A 71 0.61 -5.44 13.38
CA SER A 71 2.00 -5.80 13.61
C SER A 71 2.52 -6.74 12.51
N LYS A 72 3.82 -7.02 12.53
CA LYS A 72 4.42 -8.04 11.64
C LYS A 72 3.82 -9.44 11.74
N LYS A 73 3.10 -9.77 12.82
CA LYS A 73 2.52 -11.11 13.05
C LYS A 73 1.12 -11.28 12.44
N ASN A 74 0.44 -10.19 12.13
CA ASN A 74 -0.96 -10.20 11.68
C ASN A 74 -1.23 -9.24 10.52
N THR A 75 -0.19 -8.81 9.82
CA THR A 75 -0.29 -7.93 8.65
C THR A 75 0.46 -8.55 7.49
N VAL A 76 -0.18 -8.58 6.32
CA VAL A 76 0.42 -8.99 5.06
C VAL A 76 0.18 -7.92 4.00
N LEU A 77 1.23 -7.55 3.28
CA LEU A 77 1.16 -6.68 2.11
C LEU A 77 0.96 -7.52 0.86
N VAL A 78 -0.02 -7.19 0.03
CA VAL A 78 -0.19 -7.78 -1.31
C VAL A 78 0.16 -6.72 -2.34
N ASP A 79 1.17 -6.97 -3.17
CA ASP A 79 1.63 -6.03 -4.20
C ASP A 79 2.25 -6.77 -5.38
N ASP A 80 2.03 -6.29 -6.60
CA ASP A 80 2.58 -6.86 -7.84
C ASP A 80 4.08 -6.57 -8.02
N SER A 81 4.65 -5.68 -7.22
CA SER A 81 6.02 -5.18 -7.36
C SER A 81 6.84 -5.53 -6.12
N PRO A 82 7.62 -6.63 -6.14
CA PRO A 82 8.36 -7.11 -4.97
C PRO A 82 9.22 -6.06 -4.28
N TYR A 83 9.85 -5.17 -5.06
CA TYR A 83 10.70 -4.13 -4.53
C TYR A 83 9.96 -3.16 -3.58
N LYS A 84 8.63 -2.97 -3.73
CA LYS A 84 7.89 -2.03 -2.87
C LYS A 84 7.83 -2.50 -1.42
N ALA A 85 7.98 -3.80 -1.18
CA ALA A 85 7.99 -4.39 0.16
C ALA A 85 9.40 -4.51 0.77
N LEU A 86 10.44 -3.97 0.12
CA LEU A 86 11.84 -4.17 0.52
C LEU A 86 12.17 -3.76 1.96
N LEU A 87 11.42 -2.81 2.52
CA LEU A 87 11.61 -2.33 3.90
C LEU A 87 10.88 -3.19 4.96
N ASN A 88 10.10 -4.17 4.52
CA ASN A 88 9.27 -4.98 5.40
C ASN A 88 9.99 -6.25 5.87
N PRO A 89 9.68 -6.77 7.07
CA PRO A 89 10.24 -8.03 7.55
C PRO A 89 9.92 -9.22 6.62
N PRO A 90 10.71 -10.30 6.65
CA PRO A 90 10.40 -11.52 5.92
C PRO A 90 9.00 -12.05 6.24
N HIS A 91 8.36 -12.70 5.26
CA HIS A 91 7.02 -13.30 5.37
C HIS A 91 5.86 -12.32 5.65
N THR A 92 6.06 -11.02 5.39
CA THR A 92 5.00 -10.00 5.52
C THR A 92 4.46 -9.51 4.18
N ALA A 93 4.84 -10.15 3.06
CA ALA A 93 4.38 -9.77 1.73
C ALA A 93 4.12 -10.98 0.82
N ILE A 94 3.12 -10.85 -0.04
CA ILE A 94 2.74 -11.79 -1.11
C ILE A 94 2.77 -11.02 -2.42
N TYR A 95 3.32 -11.64 -3.47
CA TYR A 95 3.46 -11.06 -4.79
C TYR A 95 2.71 -11.93 -5.82
N PRO A 96 1.45 -11.59 -6.15
CA PRO A 96 0.69 -12.31 -7.18
C PRO A 96 1.32 -12.13 -8.57
N GLU A 97 1.16 -13.15 -9.42
CA GLU A 97 1.45 -13.08 -10.86
C GLU A 97 0.37 -12.32 -11.64
#